data_AF-X1D0K6-F1
#
_entry.id   AF-X1D0K6-F1
#
_cell.length_a   1.000
_cell.length_b   1.000
_cell.length_c   1.000
_cell.angle_alpha   90.00
_cell.angle_beta   90.00
_cell.angle_gamma   90.00
#
_symmetry.space_group_name_H-M   'P 1'
#
loop_
_entity.id
_entity.type
_entity.pdbx_description
1 polymer ?
#
loop_
_entity_poly.entity_id
_entity_poly.type
_entity_poly.pdbx_seq_one_letter_code
_entity_poly.pdbx_strand_id
1 'polypeptide(L)'
;MKKISVMVLIMVCLVVGWVVSASAHFGALIPSDDIVTQEDSKTITLEVKFLHPMEGDYMEMEKPKEFGVVIGGVNVDLLKTLKAEKGRWVNQTEDFTYWQATYKIKRPGDYTFYVEPKPYWEPAE
;
A
#
# COMPACT_ATOMS: atom_id res chain seq x y z
N MET A 1 -9.39 21.27 -47.11
CA MET A 1 -8.23 20.40 -46.81
C MET A 1 -7.26 21.03 -45.81
N LYS A 2 -6.61 22.17 -46.10
CA LYS A 2 -5.65 22.81 -45.16
C LYS A 2 -6.19 23.09 -43.74
N LYS A 3 -7.43 23.59 -43.62
CA LYS A 3 -8.08 23.87 -42.31
C LYS A 3 -8.35 22.61 -41.49
N ILE A 4 -8.69 21.50 -42.15
CA ILE A 4 -8.95 20.21 -41.50
C ILE A 4 -7.62 19.61 -40.99
N SER A 5 -6.55 19.68 -41.78
CA SER A 5 -5.22 19.24 -41.35
C SER A 5 -4.69 20.03 -40.15
N VAL A 6 -4.91 21.36 -40.11
CA VAL A 6 -4.53 22.20 -38.96
C VAL A 6 -5.34 21.83 -37.72
N MET A 7 -6.66 21.60 -37.87
CA MET A 7 -7.52 21.24 -36.75
C MET A 7 -7.16 19.85 -36.19
N VAL A 8 -6.85 18.89 -37.06
CA VAL A 8 -6.35 17.56 -36.66
C VAL A 8 -5.01 17.67 -35.93
N LEU A 9 -4.09 18.50 -36.42
CA LEU A 9 -2.79 18.71 -35.77
C LEU A 9 -2.94 19.33 -34.37
N ILE A 10 -3.79 20.34 -34.22
CA ILE A 10 -4.09 20.95 -32.91
C ILE A 10 -4.70 19.92 -31.97
N MET A 11 -5.63 19.10 -32.45
CA MET A 11 -6.26 18.06 -31.64
C MET A 11 -5.25 16.97 -31.21
N VAL A 12 -4.34 16.56 -32.10
CA VAL A 12 -3.26 15.64 -31.75
C VAL A 12 -2.31 16.25 -30.72
N CYS A 13 -1.93 17.53 -30.87
CA CYS A 13 -1.10 18.22 -29.88
C CYS A 13 -1.78 18.35 -28.51
N LEU A 14 -3.09 18.59 -28.46
CA LEU A 14 -3.84 18.64 -27.21
C LEU A 14 -3.95 17.28 -26.52
N VAL A 15 -4.12 16.19 -27.29
CA VAL A 15 -4.19 14.83 -26.75
C VAL A 15 -2.82 14.36 -26.25
N VAL A 16 -1.73 14.67 -26.97
CA VAL A 16 -0.36 14.25 -26.60
C VAL A 16 0.23 15.16 -25.52
N GLY A 17 -0.20 16.42 -25.42
CA GLY A 17 0.29 17.37 -24.41
C GLY A 17 -0.25 17.14 -22.99
N TRP A 18 -1.21 16.23 -22.81
CA TRP A 18 -1.91 16.01 -21.54
C TRP A 18 -1.42 14.79 -20.74
N VAL A 19 -0.13 14.45 -20.86
CA VAL A 19 0.48 13.44 -19.99
C VAL A 19 0.62 14.03 -18.58
N VAL A 20 -0.44 13.92 -17.78
CA VAL A 20 -0.37 14.23 -16.36
C VAL A 20 0.40 13.11 -15.67
N SER A 21 1.50 13.45 -15.00
CA SER A 21 2.13 12.54 -14.06
C SER A 21 1.13 12.30 -12.93
N ALA A 22 0.64 11.07 -12.82
CA ALA A 22 -0.13 10.68 -11.65
C ALA A 22 0.87 10.34 -10.55
N SER A 23 0.96 11.18 -9.52
CA SER A 23 1.58 10.74 -8.27
C SER A 23 0.64 9.74 -7.62
N ALA A 24 1.15 8.56 -7.30
CA ALA A 24 0.38 7.50 -6.67
C ALA A 24 1.16 6.97 -5.48
N HIS A 25 0.63 7.18 -4.29
CA HIS A 25 1.19 6.57 -3.09
C HIS A 25 0.76 5.12 -2.96
N PHE A 26 1.64 4.29 -2.40
CA PHE A 26 1.38 2.88 -2.20
C PHE A 26 1.10 2.56 -0.74
N GLY A 27 -0.10 2.05 -0.48
CA GLY A 27 -0.38 1.28 0.74
C GLY A 27 0.10 -0.15 0.54
N ALA A 28 1.06 -0.60 1.36
CA ALA A 28 1.65 -1.93 1.29
C ALA A 28 1.29 -2.75 2.53
N LEU A 29 0.84 -3.98 2.31
CA LEU A 29 0.61 -4.99 3.35
C LEU A 29 1.53 -6.18 3.07
N ILE A 30 2.65 -6.24 3.80
CA ILE A 30 3.76 -7.15 3.52
C ILE A 30 3.80 -8.23 4.60
N PRO A 31 3.50 -9.49 4.28
CA PRO A 31 3.70 -10.59 5.21
C PRO A 31 5.17 -11.01 5.26
N SER A 32 5.60 -11.56 6.40
CA SER A 32 6.92 -12.18 6.54
C SER A 32 7.09 -13.42 5.67
N ASP A 33 5.97 -14.05 5.29
CA ASP A 33 5.92 -15.24 4.44
C ASP A 33 4.54 -15.27 3.74
N ASP A 34 4.53 -15.55 2.44
CA ASP A 34 3.31 -15.62 1.62
C ASP A 34 2.79 -17.07 1.46
N ILE A 35 3.64 -18.08 1.69
CA ILE A 35 3.28 -19.51 1.61
C ILE A 35 3.86 -20.25 2.82
N VAL A 36 3.01 -20.52 3.79
CA VAL A 36 3.40 -21.26 5.01
C VAL A 36 3.14 -22.76 4.85
N THR A 37 4.20 -23.56 4.76
CA THR A 37 4.13 -25.03 4.68
C THR A 37 4.09 -25.68 6.07
N GLN A 38 4.11 -27.01 6.16
CA GLN A 38 4.02 -27.72 7.44
C GLN A 38 5.23 -27.50 8.35
N GLU A 39 6.42 -27.35 7.78
CA GLU A 39 7.69 -27.22 8.52
C GLU A 39 7.91 -25.78 9.01
N ASP A 40 7.26 -24.80 8.39
CA ASP A 40 7.48 -23.38 8.68
C ASP A 40 6.83 -22.93 10.00
N SER A 41 7.28 -21.76 10.48
CA SER A 41 6.59 -21.03 11.55
C SER A 41 5.14 -20.75 11.17
N LYS A 42 4.20 -21.11 12.05
CA LYS A 42 2.77 -20.75 11.88
C LYS A 42 2.46 -19.34 12.35
N THR A 43 3.46 -18.61 12.80
CA THR A 43 3.35 -17.22 13.20
C THR A 43 3.96 -16.37 12.10
N ILE A 44 3.14 -15.53 11.47
CA ILE A 44 3.57 -14.56 10.47
C ILE A 44 3.50 -13.15 11.05
N THR A 45 4.42 -12.31 10.61
CA THR A 45 4.40 -10.87 10.87
C THR A 45 3.84 -10.17 9.64
N LEU A 46 2.98 -9.19 9.86
CA LEU A 46 2.35 -8.38 8.83
C LEU A 46 2.79 -6.94 9.05
N GLU A 47 3.44 -6.36 8.05
CA GLU A 47 3.81 -4.95 8.04
C GLU A 47 2.85 -4.18 7.15
N VAL A 48 2.30 -3.09 7.69
CA VAL A 48 1.42 -2.17 6.99
C VAL A 48 2.17 -0.85 6.84
N LYS A 49 2.53 -0.51 5.60
CA LYS A 49 3.39 0.62 5.27
C LYS A 49 2.71 1.55 4.27
N PHE A 50 3.07 2.81 4.32
CA PHE A 50 2.71 3.81 3.32
C PHE A 50 4.01 4.31 2.68
N LEU A 51 4.09 4.24 1.35
CA LEU A 51 5.35 4.40 0.60
C LEU A 51 5.18 5.35 -0.58
N HIS A 52 6.20 6.15 -0.86
CA HIS A 52 6.30 6.93 -2.09
C HIS A 52 6.47 6.01 -3.32
N PRO A 53 5.84 6.35 -4.45
CA PRO A 53 5.97 5.60 -5.71
C PRO A 53 7.41 5.53 -6.17
N MET A 54 7.83 4.38 -6.70
CA MET A 54 9.14 4.17 -7.35
C MET A 54 10.38 4.27 -6.43
N GLU A 55 10.44 5.19 -5.46
CA GLU A 55 11.57 5.32 -4.54
C GLU A 55 11.52 4.30 -3.39
N GLY A 56 10.31 3.89 -2.97
CA GLY A 56 10.12 3.03 -1.80
C GLY A 56 10.36 3.73 -0.46
N ASP A 57 10.52 5.05 -0.49
CA ASP A 57 10.65 5.91 0.68
C ASP A 57 9.40 5.80 1.57
N TYR A 58 9.61 5.76 2.88
CA TYR A 58 8.53 5.59 3.84
C TYR A 58 7.83 6.93 4.04
N MET A 59 6.52 6.86 4.24
CA MET A 59 5.71 8.01 4.60
C MET A 59 5.07 7.78 5.96
N GLU A 60 4.72 8.86 6.64
CA GLU A 60 4.04 8.76 7.94
C GLU A 60 2.66 8.12 7.75
N MET A 61 2.49 6.92 8.30
CA MET A 61 1.23 6.21 8.22
C MET A 61 0.41 6.42 9.49
N GLU A 62 -0.68 7.17 9.37
CA GLU A 62 -1.70 7.19 10.42
C GLU A 62 -2.25 5.78 10.69
N LYS A 63 -2.75 5.56 11.91
CA LYS A 63 -3.39 4.30 12.25
C LYS A 63 -4.51 3.99 11.26
N PRO A 64 -4.52 2.81 10.60
CA PRO A 64 -5.55 2.43 9.67
C PRO A 64 -6.96 2.56 10.24
N LYS A 65 -7.94 2.78 9.36
CA LYS A 65 -9.37 2.75 9.73
C LYS A 65 -9.83 1.33 9.99
N GLU A 66 -9.40 0.39 9.15
CA GLU A 66 -9.67 -1.04 9.30
C GLU A 66 -8.41 -1.85 9.02
N PHE A 67 -8.26 -2.97 9.74
CA PHE A 67 -7.24 -3.97 9.48
C PHE A 67 -7.78 -5.31 9.93
N GLY A 68 -7.73 -6.32 9.06
CA GLY A 68 -8.36 -7.59 9.34
C GLY A 68 -7.92 -8.71 8.41
N VAL A 69 -8.54 -9.86 8.61
CA VAL A 69 -8.34 -11.04 7.76
C VAL A 69 -9.66 -11.72 7.46
N VAL A 70 -9.83 -12.15 6.21
CA VAL A 70 -10.96 -12.98 5.78
C VAL A 70 -10.48 -14.42 5.63
N ILE A 71 -11.16 -15.35 6.29
CA ILE A 71 -10.81 -16.78 6.28
C ILE A 71 -12.08 -17.60 6.06
N GLY A 72 -12.20 -18.23 4.89
CA GLY A 72 -13.41 -18.98 4.53
C GLY A 72 -14.68 -18.13 4.59
N GLY A 73 -14.61 -16.87 4.17
CA GLY A 73 -15.73 -15.92 4.16
C GLY A 73 -16.04 -15.24 5.50
N VAL A 74 -15.34 -15.60 6.58
CA VAL A 74 -15.51 -14.96 7.90
C VAL A 74 -14.45 -13.86 8.07
N ASN A 75 -14.91 -12.66 8.40
CA ASN A 75 -14.04 -11.53 8.71
C ASN A 75 -13.65 -11.55 10.19
N VAL A 76 -12.36 -11.36 10.46
CA VAL A 76 -11.79 -11.19 11.80
C VAL A 76 -11.10 -9.83 11.87
N ASP A 77 -11.60 -8.96 12.73
CA ASP A 77 -10.99 -7.66 13.04
C ASP A 77 -9.67 -7.85 13.79
N LEU A 78 -8.62 -7.23 13.27
CA LEU A 78 -7.26 -7.24 13.81
C LEU A 78 -6.79 -5.81 14.15
N LEU A 79 -7.61 -4.77 14.02
CA LEU A 79 -7.19 -3.37 14.17
C LEU A 79 -6.54 -3.07 15.54
N LYS A 80 -6.98 -3.78 16.58
CA LYS A 80 -6.42 -3.65 17.95
C LYS A 80 -5.09 -4.37 18.14
N THR A 81 -4.68 -5.24 17.22
CA THR A 81 -3.39 -5.96 17.28
C THR A 81 -2.25 -5.17 16.66
N LEU A 82 -2.56 -4.14 15.86
CA LEU A 82 -1.56 -3.25 15.27
C LEU A 82 -0.75 -2.54 16.36
N LYS A 83 0.57 -2.65 16.24
CA LYS A 83 1.57 -1.91 17.00
C LYS A 83 2.24 -0.90 16.07
N ALA A 84 2.45 0.31 16.58
CA ALA A 84 3.21 1.31 15.86
C ALA A 84 4.69 0.95 15.92
N GLU A 85 5.35 1.02 14.78
CA GLU A 85 6.79 0.87 14.64
C GLU A 85 7.35 2.09 13.90
N LYS A 86 8.65 2.32 14.03
CA LYS A 86 9.36 3.41 13.36
C LYS A 86 10.43 2.84 12.44
N GLY A 87 10.54 3.40 11.25
CA GLY A 87 11.53 2.97 10.27
C GLY A 87 11.59 3.91 9.09
N ARG A 88 12.53 3.64 8.19
CA ARG A 88 12.83 4.50 7.06
C ARG A 88 13.50 3.72 5.94
N TRP A 89 13.45 4.27 4.74
CA TRP A 89 14.24 3.77 3.62
C TRP A 89 15.71 4.20 3.72
N VAL A 90 16.57 3.57 2.91
CA VAL A 90 18.03 3.72 2.98
C VAL A 90 18.48 5.18 2.83
N ASN A 91 17.76 5.97 2.04
CA ASN A 91 18.13 7.36 1.71
C ASN A 91 17.43 8.41 2.58
N GLN A 92 16.56 7.98 3.50
CA GLN A 92 15.83 8.89 4.39
C GLN A 92 16.62 9.18 5.67
N THR A 93 16.50 10.40 6.19
CA THR A 93 17.16 10.83 7.42
C THR A 93 16.24 10.81 8.64
N GLU A 94 14.92 10.80 8.44
CA GLU A 94 13.88 10.73 9.45
C GLU A 94 13.22 9.34 9.50
N ASP A 95 12.70 8.95 10.68
CA ASP A 95 11.92 7.73 10.86
C ASP A 95 10.41 8.00 10.80
N PHE A 96 9.73 7.23 9.97
CA PHE A 96 8.29 7.31 9.74
C PHE A 96 7.56 6.19 10.46
N THR A 97 6.34 6.49 10.93
CA THR A 97 5.49 5.48 11.56
C THR A 97 4.94 4.55 10.51
N TYR A 98 5.08 3.25 10.76
CA TYR A 98 4.34 2.20 10.08
C TYR A 98 3.72 1.28 11.13
N TRP A 99 2.91 0.30 10.70
CA TRP A 99 2.21 -0.58 11.64
C TRP A 99 2.63 -2.03 11.45
N GLN A 100 2.69 -2.76 12.55
CA GLN A 100 2.99 -4.19 12.54
C GLN A 100 1.95 -4.97 13.33
N ALA A 101 1.57 -6.13 12.84
CA ALA A 101 0.80 -7.12 13.59
C ALA A 101 1.42 -8.50 13.45
N THR A 102 1.20 -9.34 14.44
CA THR A 102 1.56 -10.76 14.39
C THR A 102 0.29 -11.60 14.34
N TYR A 103 0.24 -12.57 13.43
CA TYR A 103 -0.89 -13.47 13.29
C TYR A 103 -0.43 -14.93 13.37
N LYS A 104 -1.12 -15.73 14.19
CA LYS A 104 -0.87 -17.18 14.29
C LYS A 104 -1.89 -17.95 13.45
N ILE A 105 -1.42 -18.57 12.38
CA ILE A 105 -2.16 -19.49 11.52
C ILE A 105 -2.58 -20.70 12.34
N LYS A 106 -3.89 -20.98 12.35
CA LYS A 106 -4.48 -22.05 13.18
C LYS A 106 -4.84 -23.30 12.39
N ARG A 107 -5.06 -23.13 11.08
CA ARG A 107 -5.48 -24.20 10.16
C ARG A 107 -5.05 -23.88 8.73
N PRO A 108 -4.88 -24.90 7.86
CA PRO A 108 -4.65 -24.68 6.44
C PRO A 108 -5.80 -23.91 5.76
N GLY A 109 -5.47 -23.22 4.67
CA GLY A 109 -6.40 -22.47 3.83
C GLY A 109 -5.88 -21.07 3.51
N ASP A 110 -6.67 -20.33 2.74
CA ASP A 110 -6.33 -18.97 2.32
C ASP A 110 -6.69 -17.95 3.40
N TYR A 111 -5.74 -17.05 3.68
CA TYR A 111 -5.90 -15.94 4.60
C TYR A 111 -5.76 -14.65 3.81
N THR A 112 -6.89 -13.99 3.53
CA THR A 112 -6.88 -12.71 2.82
C THR A 112 -6.81 -11.58 3.83
N PHE A 113 -5.61 -11.10 4.10
CA PHE A 113 -5.40 -9.92 4.93
C PHE A 113 -5.74 -8.65 4.14
N TYR A 114 -6.28 -7.65 4.84
CA TYR A 114 -6.65 -6.39 4.24
C TYR A 114 -6.41 -5.22 5.18
N VAL A 115 -6.29 -4.03 4.59
CA VAL A 115 -6.17 -2.76 5.30
C VAL A 115 -7.03 -1.71 4.59
N GLU A 116 -7.76 -0.92 5.37
CA GLU A 116 -8.34 0.34 4.91
C GLU A 116 -7.50 1.47 5.52
N PRO A 117 -6.68 2.18 4.71
CA PRO A 117 -5.90 3.29 5.22
C PRO A 117 -6.81 4.48 5.54
N LYS A 118 -6.36 5.36 6.41
CA LYS A 118 -6.98 6.68 6.55
C LYS A 118 -6.58 7.59 5.40
N PRO A 119 -7.41 8.57 5.03
CA PRO A 119 -7.01 9.64 4.14
C PRO A 119 -5.74 10.32 4.64
N TYR A 120 -4.78 10.52 3.74
CA TYR A 120 -3.52 11.21 3.99
C TYR A 120 -3.49 12.48 3.15
N TRP A 121 -3.03 13.59 3.74
CA TRP A 121 -2.86 14.86 3.04
C TRP A 121 -1.38 15.20 2.98
N GLU A 122 -0.86 15.35 1.77
CA GLU A 122 0.51 15.78 1.53
C GLU A 122 0.50 17.17 0.89
N PRO A 123 0.87 18.25 1.60
CA PRO A 123 0.81 19.60 1.04
C PRO A 123 1.69 19.84 -0.19
N ALA A 124 2.71 19.00 -0.37
CA ALA A 124 3.64 19.09 -1.48
C ALA A 124 3.11 18.46 -2.78
N GLU A 125 2.00 17.71 -2.71
CA GLU A 125 1.37 17.01 -3.83
C GLU A 125 -0.12 17.36 -4.01
#